data_AF-A0A368N0U3-F1
#
_entry.id   AF-A0A368N0U3-F1
#
_cell.length_a   1.000
_cell.length_b   1.000
_cell.length_c   1.000
_cell.angle_alpha   90.00
_cell.angle_beta   90.00
_cell.angle_gamma   90.00
#
_symmetry.space_group_name_H-M   'P 1'
#
loop_
_entity.id
_entity.type
_entity.pdbx_description
1 polymer ?
#
loop_
_entity_poly.entity_id
_entity_poly.type
_entity_poly.pdbx_seq_one_letter_code
_entity_poly.pdbx_strand_id
1 'polypeptide(L)'
;MTQWKFDSIIEEDKEHKIKGLNIWSHYWHCTDRKIEVRDPFEGQVYYFNEYEIDDGPEKVSFVAGEYANGKLGLYIKDELSGEKL
;
A
#
# COMPACT_ATOMS: atom_id res chain seq x y z
N MET A 1 3.86 1.07 16.91
CA MET A 1 2.94 1.57 15.87
C MET A 1 3.47 1.07 14.55
N THR A 2 2.66 0.36 13.75
CA THR A 2 3.07 -0.04 12.41
C THR A 2 3.29 1.21 11.58
N GLN A 3 4.52 1.45 11.13
CA GLN A 3 4.82 2.58 10.25
C GLN A 3 4.54 2.15 8.81
N TRP A 4 3.69 2.93 8.14
CA TRP A 4 3.40 2.79 6.72
C TRP A 4 4.26 3.79 5.96
N LYS A 5 5.09 3.27 5.08
CA LYS A 5 6.03 4.07 4.29
C LYS A 5 5.49 4.20 2.88
N PHE A 6 5.58 5.42 2.34
CA PHE A 6 5.30 5.65 0.93
C PHE A 6 6.24 4.77 0.09
N ASP A 7 5.64 3.94 -0.75
CA ASP A 7 6.37 3.10 -1.70
C ASP A 7 6.46 3.80 -3.05
N SER A 8 5.31 4.08 -3.65
CA SER A 8 5.23 4.53 -5.04
C SER A 8 3.87 5.13 -5.39
N ILE A 9 3.82 5.81 -6.54
CA ILE A 9 2.56 6.09 -7.24
C ILE A 9 2.30 4.93 -8.19
N ILE A 10 1.09 4.37 -8.13
CA ILE A 10 0.67 3.27 -8.99
C ILE A 10 -0.33 3.75 -10.04
N GLU A 11 -0.33 3.09 -11.20
CA GLU A 11 -1.22 3.38 -12.31
C GLU A 11 -1.91 2.07 -12.70
N GLU A 12 -3.22 2.11 -12.97
CA GLU A 12 -4.02 0.90 -13.25
C GLU A 12 -3.52 0.14 -14.49
N ASP A 13 -2.96 0.86 -15.47
CA ASP A 13 -2.42 0.28 -16.72
C ASP A 13 -0.96 -0.21 -16.60
N LYS A 14 -0.34 -0.13 -15.42
CA LYS A 14 1.06 -0.53 -15.20
C LYS A 14 1.17 -1.60 -14.13
N GLU A 15 1.91 -2.65 -14.45
CA GLU A 15 2.27 -3.69 -13.48
C GLU A 15 2.95 -3.06 -12.26
N HIS A 16 2.48 -3.43 -11.07
CA HIS A 16 3.14 -3.06 -9.82
C HIS A 16 3.25 -4.27 -8.91
N LYS A 17 4.47 -4.57 -8.46
CA LYS A 17 4.77 -5.77 -7.68
C LYS A 17 5.17 -5.43 -6.26
N ILE A 18 4.52 -6.07 -5.29
CA ILE A 18 4.95 -6.07 -3.89
C ILE A 18 5.46 -7.47 -3.58
N LYS A 19 6.72 -7.60 -3.16
CA LYS A 19 7.38 -8.91 -2.93
C LYS A 19 7.30 -9.87 -4.13
N GLY A 20 7.24 -9.34 -5.35
CA GLY A 20 7.11 -10.14 -6.59
C GLY A 20 5.67 -10.44 -7.00
N LEU A 21 4.68 -10.21 -6.13
CA LEU A 21 3.26 -10.38 -6.40
C LEU A 21 2.68 -9.14 -7.10
N ASN A 22 2.14 -9.30 -8.32
CA ASN A 22 1.53 -8.18 -9.06
C ASN A 22 0.17 -7.82 -8.45
N ILE A 23 0.06 -6.67 -7.79
CA ILE A 23 -1.15 -6.32 -7.04
C ILE A 23 -2.41 -6.28 -7.91
N TRP A 24 -2.29 -5.86 -9.17
CA TRP A 24 -3.44 -5.74 -10.08
C TRP A 24 -3.97 -7.08 -10.59
N SER A 25 -3.21 -8.17 -10.45
CA SER A 25 -3.62 -9.51 -10.86
C SER A 25 -4.47 -10.23 -9.82
N HIS A 26 -4.66 -9.64 -8.62
CA HIS A 26 -5.41 -10.25 -7.54
C HIS A 26 -6.51 -9.33 -7.01
N TYR A 27 -7.47 -9.93 -6.29
CA TYR A 27 -8.52 -9.17 -5.65
C TYR A 27 -8.01 -8.47 -4.39
N TRP A 28 -8.29 -7.18 -4.27
CA TRP A 28 -7.92 -6.38 -3.09
C TRP A 28 -9.03 -6.47 -2.06
N HIS A 29 -8.79 -7.21 -0.97
CA HIS A 29 -9.69 -7.25 0.17
C HIS A 29 -9.54 -5.96 0.97
N CYS A 30 -10.51 -5.05 0.83
CA CYS A 30 -10.60 -3.86 1.67
C CYS A 30 -10.88 -4.27 3.12
N THR A 31 -10.06 -3.80 4.05
CA THR A 31 -10.33 -3.91 5.48
C THR A 31 -11.17 -2.71 5.95
N ASP A 32 -11.81 -2.80 7.11
CA ASP A 32 -12.51 -1.68 7.75
C ASP A 32 -11.55 -0.64 8.40
N ARG A 33 -10.25 -0.75 8.14
CA ARG A 33 -9.23 0.10 8.77
C ARG A 33 -8.85 1.26 7.86
N LYS A 34 -8.92 2.46 8.45
CA LYS A 34 -8.34 3.67 7.86
C LYS A 34 -7.00 3.97 8.49
N ILE A 35 -5.99 4.11 7.65
CA ILE A 35 -4.60 4.37 8.02
C ILE A 35 -4.27 5.81 7.69
N GLU A 36 -3.75 6.52 8.68
CA GLU A 36 -3.17 7.85 8.50
C GLU A 36 -1.86 7.72 7.70
N VAL A 37 -1.80 8.37 6.55
CA VAL A 37 -0.62 8.45 5.69
C VAL A 37 -0.37 9.90 5.28
N ARG A 38 0.86 10.22 4.90
CA ARG A 38 1.23 11.55 4.40
C ARG A 38 1.58 11.45 2.93
N ASP A 39 1.03 12.35 2.12
CA ASP A 39 1.38 12.40 0.71
C ASP A 39 2.85 12.84 0.55
N PRO A 40 3.57 12.30 -0.46
CA PRO A 40 4.99 12.58 -0.64
C PRO A 40 5.28 13.93 -1.34
N PHE A 41 4.26 14.67 -1.79
CA PHE A 41 4.42 15.91 -2.55
C PHE A 41 4.32 17.14 -1.65
N GLU A 42 3.21 17.28 -0.94
CA GLU A 42 2.85 18.44 -0.12
C GLU A 42 2.85 18.13 1.39
N GLY A 43 2.96 16.85 1.78
CA GLY A 43 2.98 16.42 3.19
C GLY A 43 1.64 16.50 3.90
N GLN A 44 0.54 16.68 3.16
CA GLN A 44 -0.82 16.62 3.62
C GLN A 44 -1.16 15.21 4.14
N VAL A 45 -1.98 15.19 5.20
CA VAL A 45 -2.46 13.96 5.83
C VAL A 45 -3.68 13.43 5.09
N TYR A 46 -3.67 12.14 4.80
CA TYR A 46 -4.77 11.38 4.21
C TYR A 46 -5.11 10.15 5.08
N TYR A 47 -6.35 9.71 5.01
CA TYR A 47 -6.84 8.50 5.68
C TYR A 47 -7.28 7.48 4.64
N PHE A 48 -6.37 6.59 4.26
CA PHE A 48 -6.57 5.59 3.21
C PHE A 48 -6.89 4.22 3.79
N ASN A 49 -7.55 3.36 3.01
CA ASN A 49 -7.90 2.02 3.47
C ASN A 49 -6.68 1.09 3.41
N GLU A 50 -6.56 0.20 4.41
CA GLU A 50 -5.69 -0.97 4.32
C GLU A 50 -6.38 -2.03 3.46
N TYR A 51 -5.66 -2.53 2.46
CA TYR A 51 -6.04 -3.63 1.59
C TYR A 51 -5.14 -4.82 1.83
N GLU A 52 -5.67 -5.99 1.50
CA GLU A 52 -4.97 -7.24 1.61
C GLU A 52 -5.19 -8.08 0.35
N ILE A 53 -4.11 -8.69 -0.13
CA ILE A 53 -4.13 -9.71 -1.16
C ILE A 53 -3.74 -11.03 -0.50
N ASP A 54 -4.53 -12.07 -0.78
CA ASP A 54 -4.29 -13.45 -0.37
C ASP A 54 -4.09 -14.29 -1.64
N ASP A 55 -2.89 -14.82 -1.84
CA ASP A 55 -2.57 -15.73 -2.96
C ASP A 55 -2.48 -17.21 -2.49
N GLY A 56 -2.84 -17.49 -1.23
CA GLY A 56 -2.67 -18.80 -0.60
C GLY A 56 -1.43 -18.85 0.31
N PRO A 57 -0.22 -19.12 -0.21
CA PRO A 57 0.97 -19.23 0.63
C PRO A 57 1.47 -17.87 1.11
N GLU A 58 1.13 -16.79 0.40
CA GLU A 58 1.57 -15.44 0.70
C GLU A 58 0.38 -14.50 0.91
N LYS A 59 0.54 -13.61 1.87
CA LYS A 59 -0.43 -12.57 2.19
C LYS A 59 0.29 -11.24 2.23
N VAL A 60 -0.19 -10.30 1.44
CA VAL A 60 0.40 -8.97 1.32
C VAL A 60 -0.61 -7.93 1.78
N SER A 61 -0.23 -7.12 2.76
CA SER A 61 -1.02 -5.95 3.16
C SER A 61 -0.35 -4.67 2.65
N PHE A 62 -1.14 -3.77 2.09
CA PHE A 62 -0.72 -2.45 1.65
C PHE A 62 -1.83 -1.43 1.89
N VAL A 63 -1.49 -0.15 1.95
CA VAL A 63 -2.47 0.93 2.02
C VAL A 63 -2.46 1.66 0.69
N ALA A 64 -3.64 1.90 0.15
CA ALA A 64 -3.78 2.57 -1.14
C ALA A 64 -4.93 3.58 -1.13
N GLY A 65 -4.78 4.65 -1.91
CA GLY A 65 -5.82 5.64 -2.08
C GLY A 65 -5.44 6.69 -3.10
N GLU A 66 -6.46 7.35 -3.65
CA GLU A 66 -6.29 8.43 -4.61
C GLU A 66 -6.14 9.78 -3.87
N TYR A 67 -5.15 10.56 -4.25
CA TYR A 67 -4.98 11.94 -3.77
C TYR A 67 -5.86 12.91 -4.55
N ALA A 68 -6.01 14.15 -4.05
CA ALA A 68 -6.77 15.20 -4.74
C ALA A 68 -6.27 15.56 -6.15
N ASN A 69 -5.03 15.18 -6.50
CA ASN A 69 -4.46 15.39 -7.84
C ASN A 69 -4.68 14.20 -8.81
N GLY A 70 -5.47 13.20 -8.42
CA GLY A 70 -5.81 12.03 -9.24
C GLY A 70 -4.71 10.96 -9.30
N LYS A 71 -3.64 11.08 -8.50
CA LYS A 71 -2.62 10.02 -8.40
C LYS A 71 -3.01 9.01 -7.33
N LEU A 72 -2.79 7.73 -7.60
CA LEU A 72 -2.95 6.64 -6.62
C LEU A 72 -1.65 6.42 -5.86
N GLY A 73 -1.67 6.66 -4.56
CA GLY A 73 -0.56 6.39 -3.66
C GLY A 73 -0.61 4.98 -3.11
N LEU A 74 0.55 4.32 -3.06
CA LEU A 74 0.74 3.01 -2.42
C LEU A 74 1.71 3.14 -1.24
N TYR A 75 1.35 2.50 -0.14
CA TYR A 75 2.15 2.45 1.07
C TYR A 75 2.32 1.01 1.56
N ILE A 76 3.53 0.66 1.97
CA ILE A 76 3.87 -0.66 2.49
C ILE A 76 4.29 -0.56 3.95
N LYS A 77 4.19 -1.67 4.67
CA LYS A 77 4.70 -1.75 6.05
C LYS A 77 6.22 -1.62 6.02
N ASP A 78 6.76 -0.80 6.90
CA ASP A 78 8.20 -0.71 7.10
C ASP A 78 8.68 -2.00 7.82
N GLU A 79 9.11 -2.99 7.05
CA GLU A 79 9.57 -4.30 7.56
C GLU A 79 11.01 -4.26 8.13
N LEU A 80 11.65 -3.09 8.20
CA LEU A 80 12.98 -2.86 8.79
C LEU A 80 13.08 -3.16 10.30
N SER A 81 12.04 -3.72 10.92
CA SER A 81 12.06 -4.20 12.32
C SER A 81 12.03 -5.74 12.44
N GLY A 82 12.04 -6.50 11.34
CA GLY A 82 11.76 -7.94 11.35
C GLY A 82 12.87 -8.91 10.97
N GLU A 83 13.90 -8.49 10.23
CA GLU A 83 14.98 -9.39 9.80
C GLU A 83 16.31 -8.96 10.40
N LYS A 84 16.49 -9.29 11.67
CA LYS A 84 17.83 -9.44 12.25
C LYS A 84 18.24 -10.90 12.08
N LEU A 85 18.89 -11.19 10.95
CA LEU A 85 19.73 -12.39 10.79
C LEU A 85 20.90 -12.34 11.78
#